data_AF-A0A1V5A9R7-F1
#
_entry.id   AF-A0A1V5A9R7-F1
#
_cell.length_a   1.000
_cell.length_b   1.000
_cell.length_c   1.000
_cell.angle_alpha   90.00
_cell.angle_beta   90.00
_cell.angle_gamma   90.00
#
_symmetry.space_group_name_H-M   'P 1'
#
loop_
_entity.id
_entity.type
_entity.pdbx_description
1 polymer ?
#
loop_
_entity_poly.entity_id
_entity_poly.type
_entity_poly.pdbx_seq_one_letter_code
_entity_poly.pdbx_strand_id
1 'polypeptide(L)'
;MNKKDDTATHPCQVRTDTPGDRTKNSDIRQMVMVLHGPEVFDSGNAEWLSRVLAPKKIVVAGVMARAAAEESGLPCEFMSVPPSVAIRMLEAPSFLANEGKTPESGRIFGEIVASRVGGEGLIQVECARREVICWNRKPDAAVHKISGLTGYPVVERMAPALMPDEGYRTIRGCLPGEAVFVNGVVIGTATGREVVIRSEGEKIIPLSGLQVKVHGLEKLERAGPVDVSRAWCKSGRLRSKGPLAGPRHALVGKVIFVDHCGHHLYRMIGNGNICGMVTVGDDTTAVCGHIGAHLGIPILGIVDGDSDNIVPERYAKGSILAVAQGISDDELGREVAGIVPEGEASWEECTARIIAHIGDRAVIRKPPEP
;
A
#
# COMPACT_ATOMS: atom_id res chain seq x y z
N MET A 1 5.16 -31.20 -60.95
CA MET A 1 6.50 -31.76 -60.66
C MET A 1 7.01 -31.06 -59.40
N ASN A 2 6.56 -31.45 -58.20
CA ASN A 2 7.17 -32.43 -57.27
C ASN A 2 8.67 -32.24 -57.01
N LYS A 3 9.01 -31.64 -55.85
CA LYS A 3 9.64 -32.24 -54.65
C LYS A 3 9.88 -31.10 -53.64
N LYS A 4 9.14 -31.02 -52.53
CA LYS A 4 9.38 -31.68 -51.22
C LYS A 4 10.80 -31.43 -50.69
N ASP A 5 10.88 -30.59 -49.66
CA ASP A 5 11.66 -30.88 -48.46
C ASP A 5 10.87 -30.43 -47.23
N ASP A 6 10.56 -31.44 -46.41
CA ASP A 6 9.88 -31.41 -45.12
C ASP A 6 10.94 -31.16 -44.03
N THR A 7 10.85 -30.07 -43.28
CA THR A 7 11.52 -29.97 -41.98
C THR A 7 10.47 -29.82 -40.88
N ALA A 8 10.34 -30.91 -40.14
CA ALA A 8 9.36 -31.18 -39.11
C ALA A 8 9.24 -30.07 -38.05
N THR A 9 8.02 -29.58 -37.91
CA THR A 9 7.52 -28.92 -36.71
C THR A 9 7.50 -29.93 -35.57
N HIS A 10 8.31 -29.69 -34.53
CA HIS A 10 8.16 -30.39 -33.26
C HIS A 10 6.81 -29.99 -32.63
N PRO A 11 5.87 -30.93 -32.40
CA PRO A 11 4.68 -30.61 -31.65
C PRO A 11 5.09 -30.42 -30.18
N CYS A 12 4.86 -29.21 -29.67
CA CYS A 12 4.90 -28.90 -28.25
C CYS A 12 3.96 -29.90 -27.55
N GLN A 13 4.55 -30.86 -26.84
CA GLN A 13 3.80 -31.80 -26.01
C GLN A 13 3.12 -31.00 -24.92
N VAL A 14 1.81 -30.79 -25.09
CA VAL A 14 0.91 -30.38 -24.03
C VAL A 14 1.00 -31.46 -22.96
N ARG A 15 1.70 -31.17 -21.86
CA ARG A 15 1.67 -32.02 -20.67
C ARG A 15 0.24 -32.00 -20.14
N THR A 16 -0.48 -33.09 -20.36
CA THR A 16 -1.71 -33.41 -19.64
C THR A 16 -1.30 -33.86 -18.23
N ASP A 17 -0.93 -32.90 -17.38
CA ASP A 17 -0.78 -33.16 -15.96
C ASP A 17 -2.17 -33.46 -15.40
N THR A 18 -2.36 -34.72 -14.98
CA THR A 18 -3.60 -35.20 -14.37
C THR A 18 -3.77 -34.47 -13.02
N PRO A 19 -4.95 -33.89 -12.70
CA PRO A 19 -5.18 -33.22 -11.43
C PRO A 19 -5.36 -34.25 -10.32
N GLY A 20 -4.27 -34.76 -9.79
CA GLY A 20 -4.34 -35.76 -8.73
C GLY A 20 -2.97 -36.18 -8.21
N ASP A 21 -2.30 -35.32 -7.42
CA ASP A 21 -1.46 -35.76 -6.28
C ASP A 21 -0.89 -34.63 -5.41
N ARG A 22 -1.15 -33.34 -5.70
CA ARG A 22 -0.64 -32.22 -4.87
C ARG A 22 -1.35 -32.04 -3.51
N THR A 23 -2.24 -32.95 -3.11
CA THR A 23 -3.08 -32.86 -1.91
C THR A 23 -2.61 -33.70 -0.72
N LYS A 24 -1.47 -34.39 -0.81
CA LYS A 24 -0.92 -35.14 0.32
C LYS A 24 0.00 -34.27 1.17
N ASN A 25 -0.58 -33.77 2.26
CA ASN A 25 0.09 -33.18 3.42
C ASN A 25 0.72 -31.79 3.19
N SER A 26 -0.11 -30.77 3.00
CA SER A 26 0.33 -29.38 3.01
C SER A 26 0.72 -28.96 4.44
N ASP A 27 1.99 -29.14 4.77
CA ASP A 27 2.55 -28.60 5.99
C ASP A 27 2.55 -27.07 5.91
N ILE A 28 1.86 -26.40 6.84
CA ILE A 28 1.82 -24.92 6.94
C ILE A 28 3.22 -24.32 6.97
N ARG A 29 4.21 -25.07 7.49
CA ARG A 29 5.63 -24.69 7.49
C ARG A 29 6.27 -24.58 6.10
N GLN A 30 5.60 -25.07 5.05
CA GLN A 30 5.98 -24.88 3.66
C GLN A 30 5.22 -23.73 2.99
N MET A 31 4.21 -23.17 3.68
CA MET A 31 3.40 -22.08 3.15
C MET A 31 4.02 -20.71 3.45
N VAL A 32 3.75 -19.75 2.57
CA VAL A 32 4.10 -18.35 2.75
C VAL A 32 2.91 -17.59 3.32
N MET A 33 3.14 -16.85 4.40
CA MET A 33 2.15 -15.92 4.95
C MET A 33 2.27 -14.56 4.26
N VAL A 34 1.22 -14.12 3.59
CA VAL A 34 1.17 -12.81 2.92
C VAL A 34 0.37 -11.82 3.78
N LEU A 35 0.92 -10.62 3.99
CA LEU A 35 0.33 -9.53 4.78
C LEU A 35 0.27 -8.23 3.94
N HIS A 36 -0.74 -7.36 4.13
CA HIS A 36 -0.91 -6.14 3.32
C HIS A 36 -1.14 -4.84 4.10
N GLY A 37 -1.97 -4.87 5.14
CA GLY A 37 -2.29 -3.70 5.97
C GLY A 37 -1.42 -3.63 7.22
N PRO A 38 -1.10 -2.43 7.76
CA PRO A 38 -0.36 -2.30 9.01
C PRO A 38 -1.14 -2.82 10.23
N GLU A 39 -2.47 -2.87 10.18
CA GLU A 39 -3.34 -3.24 11.31
C GLU A 39 -3.03 -4.63 11.87
N VAL A 40 -2.64 -5.58 11.01
CA VAL A 40 -2.28 -6.94 11.44
C VAL A 40 -0.99 -6.97 12.27
N PHE A 41 -0.08 -6.03 12.03
CA PHE A 41 1.12 -5.84 12.85
C PHE A 41 0.79 -5.06 14.12
N ASP A 42 0.07 -3.95 13.98
CA ASP A 42 -0.24 -3.04 15.09
C ASP A 42 -1.10 -3.71 16.17
N SER A 43 -1.93 -4.70 15.80
CA SER A 43 -2.73 -5.52 16.72
C SER A 43 -1.95 -6.67 17.39
N GLY A 44 -0.72 -6.96 16.95
CA GLY A 44 0.06 -8.13 17.37
C GLY A 44 -0.35 -9.45 16.71
N ASN A 45 -1.36 -9.45 15.83
CA ASN A 45 -1.85 -10.66 15.17
C ASN A 45 -0.82 -11.26 14.20
N ALA A 46 0.02 -10.45 13.56
CA ALA A 46 1.11 -10.92 12.71
C ALA A 46 2.13 -11.76 13.51
N GLU A 47 2.51 -11.30 14.70
CA GLU A 47 3.44 -12.00 15.59
C GLU A 47 2.81 -13.29 16.13
N TRP A 48 1.56 -13.20 16.60
CA TRP A 48 0.82 -14.36 17.09
C TRP A 48 0.66 -15.43 15.99
N LEU A 49 0.26 -15.06 14.78
CA LEU A 49 0.13 -15.99 13.64
C LEU A 49 1.48 -16.58 13.24
N SER A 50 2.54 -15.76 13.19
CA SER A 50 3.90 -16.25 12.90
C SER A 50 4.31 -17.36 13.89
N ARG A 51 4.06 -17.16 15.18
CA ARG A 51 4.37 -18.16 16.22
C ARG A 51 3.50 -19.40 16.15
N VAL A 52 2.19 -19.24 15.97
CA VAL A 52 1.23 -20.35 16.01
C VAL A 52 1.26 -21.20 14.74
N LEU A 53 1.41 -20.56 13.58
CA LEU A 53 1.38 -21.23 12.29
C LEU A 53 2.78 -21.63 11.80
N ALA A 54 3.83 -20.93 12.25
CA ALA A 54 5.22 -21.14 11.85
C ALA A 54 5.38 -21.26 10.32
N PRO A 55 4.94 -20.25 9.54
CA PRO A 55 5.03 -20.31 8.07
C PRO A 55 6.49 -20.36 7.60
N LYS A 56 6.71 -20.83 6.37
CA LYS A 56 8.05 -20.88 5.74
C LYS A 56 8.74 -19.53 5.76
N LYS A 57 7.97 -18.48 5.44
CA LYS A 57 8.37 -17.07 5.47
C LYS A 57 7.16 -16.16 5.47
N ILE A 58 7.40 -14.88 5.78
CA ILE A 58 6.41 -13.82 5.77
C ILE A 58 6.74 -12.85 4.64
N VAL A 59 5.75 -12.55 3.81
CA VAL A 59 5.85 -11.58 2.72
C VAL A 59 4.88 -10.43 3.00
N VAL A 60 5.40 -9.21 2.98
CA VAL A 60 4.63 -7.98 3.21
C VAL A 60 4.49 -7.22 1.91
N ALA A 61 3.24 -7.07 1.48
CA ALA A 61 2.85 -6.36 0.29
C ALA A 61 2.22 -5.02 0.70
N GLY A 62 2.95 -3.91 0.72
CA GLY A 62 2.35 -2.60 1.06
C GLY A 62 3.29 -1.69 1.82
N VAL A 63 3.20 -0.38 1.53
CA VAL A 63 4.14 0.63 2.04
C VAL A 63 3.97 0.82 3.55
N MET A 64 2.75 1.03 4.03
CA MET A 64 2.51 1.20 5.47
C MET A 64 2.64 -0.11 6.25
N ALA A 65 2.27 -1.24 5.65
CA ALA A 65 2.54 -2.53 6.28
C ALA A 65 4.03 -2.81 6.40
N ARG A 66 4.86 -2.37 5.44
CA ARG A 66 6.32 -2.46 5.58
C ARG A 66 6.82 -1.66 6.78
N ALA A 67 6.36 -0.42 6.96
CA ALA A 67 6.72 0.37 8.15
C ALA A 67 6.32 -0.34 9.45
N ALA A 68 5.09 -0.83 9.54
CA ALA A 68 4.64 -1.58 10.72
C ALA A 68 5.40 -2.90 10.93
N ALA A 69 5.80 -3.58 9.85
CA ALA A 69 6.59 -4.81 9.91
C ALA A 69 8.01 -4.55 10.41
N GLU A 70 8.69 -3.53 9.88
CA GLU A 70 10.04 -3.14 10.34
C GLU A 70 10.00 -2.75 11.84
N GLU A 71 8.99 -1.99 12.28
CA GLU A 71 8.77 -1.66 13.70
C GLU A 71 8.47 -2.87 14.59
N SER A 72 7.82 -3.90 14.06
CA SER A 72 7.51 -5.11 14.82
C SER A 72 8.73 -6.00 15.09
N GLY A 73 9.82 -5.82 14.34
CA GLY A 73 10.99 -6.68 14.38
C GLY A 73 10.76 -8.10 13.82
N LEU A 74 9.60 -8.38 13.23
CA LEU A 74 9.33 -9.67 12.59
C LEU A 74 10.21 -9.83 11.33
N PRO A 75 10.84 -11.00 11.14
CA PRO A 75 11.58 -11.26 9.91
C PRO A 75 10.60 -11.34 8.73
N CYS A 76 10.69 -10.38 7.82
CA CYS A 76 9.80 -10.26 6.65
C CYS A 76 10.58 -10.00 5.37
N GLU A 77 10.07 -10.53 4.26
CA GLU A 77 10.43 -10.10 2.92
C GLU A 77 9.40 -9.08 2.40
N PHE A 78 9.85 -8.11 1.60
CA PHE A 78 8.98 -7.03 1.13
C PHE A 78 8.75 -7.13 -0.38
N MET A 79 7.49 -7.03 -0.79
CA MET A 79 7.11 -6.96 -2.20
C MET A 79 6.32 -5.69 -2.47
N SER A 80 6.82 -4.81 -3.33
CA SER A 80 6.15 -3.55 -3.69
C SER A 80 5.10 -3.74 -4.79
N VAL A 81 4.24 -4.75 -4.63
CA VAL A 81 3.14 -5.06 -5.57
C VAL A 81 1.84 -5.34 -4.80
N PRO A 82 0.67 -5.27 -5.44
CA PRO A 82 -0.59 -5.67 -4.79
C PRO A 82 -0.55 -7.12 -4.28
N PRO A 83 -1.26 -7.44 -3.19
CA PRO A 83 -1.22 -8.77 -2.55
C PRO A 83 -1.63 -9.90 -3.50
N SER A 84 -2.60 -9.67 -4.40
CA SER A 84 -2.97 -10.66 -5.41
C SER A 84 -1.85 -10.93 -6.43
N VAL A 85 -1.02 -9.92 -6.73
CA VAL A 85 0.16 -10.07 -7.60
C VAL A 85 1.26 -10.81 -6.84
N ALA A 86 1.53 -10.41 -5.60
CA ALA A 86 2.50 -11.08 -4.73
C ALA A 86 2.19 -12.57 -4.62
N ILE A 87 0.94 -12.94 -4.32
CA ILE A 87 0.50 -14.34 -4.23
C ILE A 87 0.75 -15.12 -5.52
N ARG A 88 0.47 -14.54 -6.70
CA ARG A 88 0.70 -15.22 -7.99
C ARG A 88 2.18 -15.39 -8.34
N MET A 89 3.06 -14.57 -7.77
CA MET A 89 4.51 -14.66 -7.98
C MET A 89 5.17 -15.70 -7.06
N LEU A 90 4.46 -16.20 -6.05
CA LEU A 90 4.99 -17.21 -5.13
C LEU A 90 4.89 -18.61 -5.77
N GLU A 91 6.00 -19.34 -5.77
CA GLU A 91 6.03 -20.75 -6.17
C GLU A 91 5.48 -21.68 -5.08
N ALA A 92 5.60 -21.26 -3.82
CA ALA A 92 5.13 -22.00 -2.66
C ALA A 92 3.65 -21.70 -2.39
N PRO A 93 2.90 -22.66 -1.82
CA PRO A 93 1.52 -22.41 -1.37
C PRO A 93 1.50 -21.24 -0.39
N SER A 94 0.42 -20.46 -0.40
CA SER A 94 0.34 -19.27 0.43
C SER A 94 -1.05 -19.06 1.02
N PHE A 95 -1.11 -18.26 2.08
CA PHE A 95 -2.34 -17.75 2.65
C PHE A 95 -2.20 -16.26 2.95
N LEU A 96 -3.31 -15.54 2.84
CA LEU A 96 -3.39 -14.12 3.19
C LEU A 96 -3.81 -14.00 4.65
N ALA A 97 -3.00 -13.37 5.49
CA ALA A 97 -3.44 -12.98 6.83
C ALA A 97 -3.78 -11.48 6.83
N ASN A 98 -4.90 -11.13 7.45
CA ASN A 98 -5.44 -9.78 7.43
C ASN A 98 -6.10 -9.43 8.75
N GLU A 99 -6.05 -8.15 9.11
CA GLU A 99 -6.88 -7.53 10.15
C GLU A 99 -7.72 -6.44 9.47
N GLY A 100 -8.97 -6.76 9.13
CA GLY A 100 -9.87 -5.77 8.56
C GLY A 100 -10.22 -4.69 9.58
N LYS A 101 -10.27 -3.42 9.17
CA LYS A 101 -10.78 -2.30 9.98
C LYS A 101 -12.17 -2.58 10.58
N THR A 102 -12.97 -3.35 9.84
CA THR A 102 -14.15 -4.07 10.33
C THR A 102 -14.17 -5.49 9.75
N PRO A 103 -14.88 -6.45 10.39
CA PRO A 103 -15.15 -7.76 9.80
C PRO A 103 -15.65 -7.73 8.34
N GLU A 104 -16.52 -6.78 8.02
CA GLU A 104 -17.08 -6.60 6.68
C GLU A 104 -16.00 -6.18 5.69
N SER A 105 -15.22 -5.14 6.02
CA SER A 105 -14.13 -4.66 5.16
C SER A 105 -13.02 -5.69 4.95
N GLY A 106 -12.71 -6.52 5.96
CA GLY A 106 -11.74 -7.60 5.86
C GLY A 106 -12.18 -8.68 4.87
N ARG A 107 -13.46 -9.05 4.89
CA ARG A 107 -14.05 -9.97 3.91
C ARG A 107 -14.06 -9.36 2.50
N ILE A 108 -14.44 -8.10 2.34
CA ILE A 108 -14.41 -7.39 1.05
C ILE A 108 -12.99 -7.36 0.48
N PHE A 109 -11.99 -7.09 1.32
CA PHE A 109 -10.59 -7.12 0.92
C PHE A 109 -10.17 -8.52 0.45
N GLY A 110 -10.51 -9.56 1.20
CA GLY A 110 -10.29 -10.95 0.82
C GLY A 110 -10.93 -11.33 -0.52
N GLU A 111 -12.19 -10.93 -0.73
CA GLU A 111 -12.92 -11.11 -2.00
C GLU A 111 -12.20 -10.44 -3.18
N ILE A 112 -11.74 -9.20 -2.99
CA ILE A 112 -10.98 -8.45 -4.00
C ILE A 112 -9.67 -9.14 -4.35
N VAL A 113 -8.95 -9.69 -3.36
CA VAL A 113 -7.72 -10.44 -3.62
C VAL A 113 -8.03 -11.75 -4.32
N ALA A 114 -8.99 -12.52 -3.83
CA ALA A 114 -9.38 -13.82 -4.36
C ALA A 114 -9.86 -13.75 -5.81
N SER A 115 -10.66 -12.74 -6.17
CA SER A 115 -11.13 -12.51 -7.54
C SER A 115 -10.00 -12.25 -8.55
N ARG A 116 -8.79 -11.94 -8.08
CA ARG A 116 -7.62 -11.61 -8.90
C ARG A 116 -6.50 -12.65 -8.85
N VAL A 117 -6.50 -13.57 -7.88
CA VAL A 117 -5.46 -14.62 -7.79
C VAL A 117 -5.69 -15.72 -8.83
N GLY A 118 -6.95 -16.08 -9.13
CA GLY A 118 -7.30 -17.18 -10.05
C GLY A 118 -6.92 -18.57 -9.51
N GLY A 119 -7.08 -19.62 -10.32
CA GLY A 119 -6.57 -20.96 -10.03
C GLY A 119 -7.15 -21.63 -8.77
N GLU A 120 -6.26 -22.02 -7.83
CA GLU A 120 -6.56 -22.80 -6.60
C GLU A 120 -7.34 -22.05 -5.50
N GLY A 121 -7.78 -20.82 -5.79
CA GLY A 121 -8.47 -19.97 -4.82
C GLY A 121 -7.54 -19.40 -3.75
N LEU A 122 -8.12 -18.82 -2.70
CA LEU A 122 -7.38 -18.13 -1.64
C LEU A 122 -7.79 -18.66 -0.26
N ILE A 123 -6.80 -18.90 0.59
CA ILE A 123 -7.00 -19.05 2.04
C ILE A 123 -6.75 -17.68 2.67
N GLN A 124 -7.77 -17.12 3.32
CA GLN A 124 -7.64 -15.90 4.11
C GLN A 124 -7.78 -16.24 5.60
N VAL A 125 -6.84 -15.80 6.42
CA VAL A 125 -6.96 -15.76 7.88
C VAL A 125 -7.36 -14.34 8.28
N GLU A 126 -8.65 -14.11 8.49
CA GLU A 126 -9.23 -12.81 8.83
C GLU A 126 -9.35 -12.67 10.34
N CYS A 127 -8.50 -11.83 10.93
CA CYS A 127 -8.35 -11.72 12.38
C CYS A 127 -9.42 -10.83 13.03
N ALA A 128 -10.00 -9.85 12.31
CA ALA A 128 -11.02 -8.96 12.87
C ALA A 128 -12.31 -9.71 13.22
N ARG A 129 -12.68 -10.72 12.42
CA ARG A 129 -13.82 -11.62 12.68
C ARG A 129 -13.41 -12.97 13.26
N ARG A 130 -12.11 -13.29 13.24
CA ARG A 130 -11.51 -14.56 13.63
C ARG A 130 -12.02 -15.72 12.79
N GLU A 131 -11.80 -15.67 11.47
CA GLU A 131 -12.27 -16.68 10.53
C GLU A 131 -11.14 -17.16 9.60
N VAL A 132 -11.17 -18.43 9.21
CA VAL A 132 -10.39 -18.96 8.08
C VAL A 132 -11.31 -19.06 6.88
N ILE A 133 -11.18 -18.15 5.93
CA ILE A 133 -12.06 -18.05 4.77
C ILE A 133 -11.42 -18.74 3.57
N CYS A 134 -12.12 -19.73 3.02
CA CYS A 134 -11.80 -20.39 1.76
C CYS A 134 -12.54 -19.69 0.63
N TRP A 135 -11.83 -18.88 -0.15
CA TRP A 135 -12.38 -18.22 -1.33
C TRP A 135 -12.15 -19.06 -2.57
N ASN A 136 -13.22 -19.37 -3.30
CA ASN A 136 -13.19 -20.14 -4.56
C ASN A 136 -12.48 -21.51 -4.45
N ARG A 137 -12.49 -22.10 -3.25
CA ARG A 137 -11.86 -23.39 -2.98
C ARG A 137 -12.61 -24.13 -1.88
N LYS A 138 -12.46 -25.45 -1.85
CA LYS A 138 -12.89 -26.29 -0.73
C LYS A 138 -11.83 -26.29 0.38
N PRO A 139 -12.24 -26.46 1.65
CA PRO A 139 -11.29 -26.64 2.73
C PRO A 139 -10.51 -27.94 2.55
N ASP A 140 -9.21 -27.88 2.79
CA ASP A 140 -8.30 -29.01 2.73
C ASP A 140 -7.53 -29.17 4.06
N ALA A 141 -6.54 -30.07 4.09
CA ALA A 141 -5.75 -30.34 5.28
C ALA A 141 -5.06 -29.08 5.84
N ALA A 142 -4.57 -28.16 5.00
CA ALA A 142 -3.95 -26.92 5.46
C ALA A 142 -4.98 -26.02 6.13
N VAL A 143 -6.15 -25.84 5.53
CA VAL A 143 -7.24 -25.03 6.09
C VAL A 143 -7.66 -25.54 7.47
N HIS A 144 -7.87 -26.85 7.60
CA HIS A 144 -8.24 -27.46 8.88
C HIS A 144 -7.13 -27.35 9.93
N LYS A 145 -5.86 -27.46 9.52
CA LYS A 145 -4.72 -27.27 10.41
C LYS A 145 -4.60 -25.81 10.88
N ILE A 146 -4.77 -24.83 9.98
CA ILE A 146 -4.80 -23.40 10.34
C ILE A 146 -5.94 -23.14 11.33
N SER A 147 -7.15 -23.61 11.01
CA SER A 147 -8.33 -23.49 11.87
C SER A 147 -8.10 -24.10 13.25
N GLY A 148 -7.55 -25.32 13.33
CA GLY A 148 -7.26 -25.99 14.61
C GLY A 148 -6.20 -25.26 15.45
N LEU A 149 -5.16 -24.71 14.83
CA LEU A 149 -4.09 -23.99 15.52
C LEU A 149 -4.53 -22.59 15.98
N THR A 150 -5.36 -21.91 15.20
CA THR A 150 -5.86 -20.56 15.50
C THR A 150 -7.13 -20.56 16.36
N GLY A 151 -7.89 -21.65 16.34
CA GLY A 151 -9.24 -21.73 16.89
C GLY A 151 -10.31 -21.03 16.03
N TYR A 152 -9.97 -20.57 14.82
CA TYR A 152 -10.87 -19.80 13.97
C TYR A 152 -11.77 -20.74 13.15
N PRO A 153 -13.11 -20.54 13.11
CA PRO A 153 -13.99 -21.35 12.26
C PRO A 153 -13.65 -21.20 10.78
N VAL A 154 -13.80 -22.32 10.05
CA VAL A 154 -13.67 -22.35 8.59
C VAL A 154 -14.96 -21.87 7.94
N VAL A 155 -14.83 -20.98 6.96
CA VAL A 155 -15.94 -20.43 6.20
C VAL A 155 -15.66 -20.54 4.71
N GLU A 156 -16.58 -21.11 3.94
CA GLU A 156 -16.49 -21.11 2.48
C GLU A 156 -17.18 -19.89 1.88
N ARG A 157 -16.55 -19.27 0.88
CA ARG A 157 -17.08 -18.13 0.13
C ARG A 157 -16.69 -18.19 -1.34
N MET A 158 -17.53 -17.58 -2.17
CA MET A 158 -17.22 -17.36 -3.57
C MET A 158 -16.85 -15.89 -3.77
N ALA A 159 -15.77 -15.66 -4.51
CA ALA A 159 -15.37 -14.35 -5.01
C ALA A 159 -15.45 -14.43 -6.55
N PRO A 160 -16.54 -13.92 -7.16
CA PRO A 160 -16.66 -13.96 -8.61
C PRO A 160 -15.46 -13.28 -9.27
N ALA A 161 -15.05 -13.78 -10.44
CA ALA A 161 -14.06 -13.08 -11.24
C ALA A 161 -14.55 -11.64 -11.46
N LEU A 162 -13.69 -10.66 -11.20
CA LEU A 162 -14.05 -9.27 -11.38
C LEU A 162 -14.23 -9.05 -12.89
N MET A 163 -15.48 -9.04 -13.36
CA MET A 163 -15.80 -8.51 -14.68
C MET A 163 -15.67 -6.99 -14.55
N PRO A 164 -14.73 -6.35 -15.24
CA PRO A 164 -14.66 -4.89 -15.26
C PRO A 164 -16.02 -4.39 -15.76
N ASP A 165 -16.72 -3.60 -14.95
CA ASP A 165 -17.79 -2.76 -15.48
C ASP A 165 -17.08 -1.61 -16.20
N GLU A 166 -17.12 -1.60 -17.54
CA GLU A 166 -16.33 -0.68 -18.35
C GLU A 166 -16.66 0.76 -17.96
N GLY A 167 -15.69 1.39 -17.30
CA GLY A 167 -15.79 2.76 -16.83
C GLY A 167 -16.43 2.93 -15.45
N TYR A 168 -16.96 1.92 -14.76
CA TYR A 168 -17.55 2.08 -13.41
C TYR A 168 -16.74 1.37 -12.33
N ARG A 169 -16.74 1.95 -11.12
CA ARG A 169 -16.11 1.35 -9.94
C ARG A 169 -16.89 1.65 -8.68
N THR A 170 -17.33 0.58 -8.00
CA THR A 170 -17.84 0.65 -6.63
C THR A 170 -16.72 0.33 -5.64
N ILE A 171 -16.38 1.31 -4.79
CA ILE A 171 -15.45 1.16 -3.67
C ILE A 171 -16.30 0.77 -2.46
N ARG A 172 -16.20 -0.50 -2.04
CA ARG A 172 -17.00 -1.09 -0.96
C ARG A 172 -16.26 -1.10 0.37
N GLY A 173 -17.00 -1.21 1.47
CA GLY A 173 -16.44 -1.34 2.82
C GLY A 173 -15.93 -0.02 3.41
N CYS A 174 -16.47 1.10 2.91
CA CYS A 174 -16.17 2.44 3.42
C CYS A 174 -16.89 2.71 4.74
N LEU A 175 -16.27 3.47 5.64
CA LEU A 175 -16.94 4.11 6.77
C LEU A 175 -17.26 5.57 6.46
N PRO A 176 -18.46 6.07 6.81
CA PRO A 176 -18.73 7.50 6.71
C PRO A 176 -17.64 8.31 7.42
N GLY A 177 -17.14 9.35 6.75
CA GLY A 177 -16.02 10.16 7.25
C GLY A 177 -14.64 9.66 6.86
N GLU A 178 -14.50 8.51 6.20
CA GLU A 178 -13.20 8.04 5.71
C GLU A 178 -12.74 8.76 4.44
N ALA A 179 -11.46 9.12 4.37
CA ALA A 179 -10.82 9.50 3.11
C ALA A 179 -10.93 8.37 2.08
N VAL A 180 -11.19 8.73 0.83
CA VAL A 180 -11.33 7.82 -0.31
C VAL A 180 -10.20 8.07 -1.29
N PHE A 181 -9.45 7.03 -1.59
CA PHE A 181 -8.27 7.10 -2.45
C PHE A 181 -8.54 6.48 -3.81
N VAL A 182 -7.95 7.10 -4.84
CA VAL A 182 -7.75 6.50 -6.16
C VAL A 182 -6.28 6.69 -6.54
N ASN A 183 -5.57 5.60 -6.80
CA ASN A 183 -4.14 5.60 -7.16
C ASN A 183 -3.25 6.41 -6.20
N GLY A 184 -3.61 6.44 -4.91
CA GLY A 184 -2.86 7.15 -3.87
C GLY A 184 -3.26 8.61 -3.66
N VAL A 185 -4.17 9.17 -4.47
CA VAL A 185 -4.72 10.53 -4.30
C VAL A 185 -6.06 10.45 -3.57
N VAL A 186 -6.26 11.29 -2.55
CA VAL A 186 -7.55 11.45 -1.88
C VAL A 186 -8.49 12.26 -2.77
N ILE A 187 -9.62 11.66 -3.16
CA ILE A 187 -10.64 12.30 -4.02
C ILE A 187 -11.83 12.86 -3.25
N GLY A 188 -11.83 12.67 -1.93
CA GLY A 188 -12.90 13.11 -1.04
C GLY A 188 -13.13 12.16 0.12
N THR A 189 -14.27 12.34 0.77
CA THR A 189 -14.66 11.63 1.99
C THR A 189 -15.90 10.79 1.74
N ALA A 190 -15.88 9.52 2.16
CA ALA A 190 -17.02 8.63 2.03
C ALA A 190 -18.20 9.14 2.88
N THR A 191 -19.40 9.16 2.28
CA THR A 191 -20.65 9.50 2.98
C THR A 191 -21.47 8.26 3.35
N GLY A 192 -21.04 7.07 2.92
CA GLY A 192 -21.75 5.81 3.13
C GLY A 192 -20.83 4.59 3.14
N ARG A 193 -21.43 3.40 3.00
CA ARG A 193 -20.74 2.10 2.91
C ARG A 193 -20.02 1.88 1.58
N GLU A 194 -20.49 2.57 0.54
CA GLU A 194 -20.00 2.43 -0.82
C GLU A 194 -19.82 3.81 -1.44
N VAL A 195 -18.81 3.93 -2.29
CA VAL A 195 -18.58 5.08 -3.16
C VAL A 195 -18.60 4.58 -4.60
N VAL A 196 -19.34 5.25 -5.47
CA VAL A 196 -19.38 4.90 -6.90
C VAL A 196 -18.74 6.02 -7.70
N ILE A 197 -17.76 5.66 -8.53
CA ILE A 197 -17.08 6.57 -9.46
C ILE A 197 -17.11 6.00 -10.88
N ARG A 198 -16.98 6.89 -11.86
CA ARG A 198 -16.92 6.54 -13.29
C ARG A 198 -15.75 7.22 -14.00
N SER A 199 -15.09 6.53 -14.92
CA SER A 199 -14.18 7.14 -15.90
C SER A 199 -14.99 7.77 -17.05
N GLU A 200 -14.76 9.04 -17.35
CA GLU A 200 -15.32 9.74 -18.50
C GLU A 200 -14.20 10.53 -19.21
N GLY A 201 -13.65 9.95 -20.29
CA GLY A 201 -12.45 10.48 -20.93
C GLY A 201 -11.25 10.48 -19.98
N GLU A 202 -10.69 11.66 -19.74
CA GLU A 202 -9.57 11.86 -18.79
C GLU A 202 -10.04 12.12 -17.35
N LYS A 203 -11.35 12.22 -17.12
CA LYS A 203 -11.92 12.61 -15.83
C LYS A 203 -12.48 11.43 -15.05
N ILE A 204 -12.45 11.56 -13.74
CA ILE A 204 -13.20 10.71 -12.82
C ILE A 204 -14.43 11.50 -12.36
N ILE A 205 -15.60 10.90 -12.56
CA ILE A 205 -16.89 11.45 -12.17
C ILE A 205 -17.41 10.71 -10.94
N PRO A 206 -17.51 11.37 -9.77
CA PRO A 206 -18.21 10.84 -8.62
C PRO A 206 -19.71 10.73 -8.91
N LEU A 207 -20.30 9.55 -8.66
CA LEU A 207 -21.72 9.30 -8.89
C LEU A 207 -22.52 9.26 -7.60
N SER A 208 -21.99 8.61 -6.55
CA SER A 208 -22.66 8.53 -5.26
C SER A 208 -21.68 8.18 -4.13
N GLY A 209 -22.12 8.45 -2.89
CA GLY A 209 -21.39 8.02 -1.68
C GLY A 209 -20.11 8.81 -1.36
N LEU A 210 -19.84 9.91 -2.07
CA LEU A 210 -18.62 10.71 -1.91
C LEU A 210 -18.95 12.19 -1.70
N GLN A 211 -18.39 12.77 -0.64
CA GLN A 211 -18.21 14.21 -0.51
C GLN A 211 -16.90 14.57 -1.20
N VAL A 212 -16.99 15.21 -2.37
CA VAL A 212 -15.87 15.43 -3.27
C VAL A 212 -14.85 16.42 -2.71
N LYS A 213 -13.56 16.06 -2.80
CA LYS A 213 -12.44 17.00 -2.70
C LYS A 213 -12.00 17.37 -4.11
N VAL A 214 -12.42 18.54 -4.59
CA VAL A 214 -12.21 18.99 -5.99
C VAL A 214 -10.74 18.90 -6.39
N HIS A 215 -9.85 19.39 -5.52
CA HIS A 215 -8.42 19.40 -5.78
C HIS A 215 -7.82 17.99 -5.96
N GLY A 216 -8.38 16.99 -5.30
CA GLY A 216 -7.99 15.59 -5.49
C GLY A 216 -8.32 15.05 -6.88
N LEU A 217 -9.46 15.44 -7.45
CA LEU A 217 -9.82 15.09 -8.83
C LEU A 217 -8.93 15.82 -9.83
N GLU A 218 -8.63 17.10 -9.60
CA GLU A 218 -7.70 17.88 -10.43
C GLU A 218 -6.29 17.27 -10.45
N LYS A 219 -5.81 16.73 -9.31
CA LYS A 219 -4.53 16.00 -9.23
C LYS A 219 -4.54 14.74 -10.10
N LEU A 220 -5.64 13.99 -10.10
CA LEU A 220 -5.76 12.80 -10.96
C LEU A 220 -5.85 13.15 -12.44
N GLU A 221 -6.60 14.19 -12.80
CA GLU A 221 -6.69 14.67 -14.20
C GLU A 221 -5.30 15.11 -14.72
N ARG A 222 -4.53 15.84 -13.91
CA ARG A 222 -3.14 16.22 -14.24
C ARG A 222 -2.21 15.02 -14.42
N ALA A 223 -2.44 13.92 -13.71
CA ALA A 223 -1.64 12.70 -13.81
C ALA A 223 -1.96 11.87 -15.07
N GLY A 224 -3.01 12.23 -15.81
CA GLY A 224 -3.46 11.56 -17.03
C GLY A 224 -4.67 10.65 -16.81
N PRO A 225 -5.16 10.00 -17.88
CA PRO A 225 -6.39 9.22 -17.85
C PRO A 225 -6.31 8.06 -16.84
N VAL A 226 -7.33 7.97 -15.99
CA VAL A 226 -7.45 6.90 -14.99
C VAL A 226 -8.53 5.91 -15.41
N ASP A 227 -8.11 4.67 -15.65
CA ASP A 227 -9.03 3.53 -15.75
C ASP A 227 -9.47 3.09 -14.35
N VAL A 228 -10.68 3.50 -13.94
CA VAL A 228 -11.21 3.19 -12.60
C VAL A 228 -11.43 1.69 -12.37
N SER A 229 -11.55 0.89 -13.44
CA SER A 229 -11.71 -0.56 -13.32
C SER A 229 -10.42 -1.23 -12.81
N ARG A 230 -9.27 -0.64 -13.15
CA ARG A 230 -7.92 -1.10 -12.77
C ARG A 230 -7.29 -0.28 -11.66
N ALA A 231 -7.82 0.90 -11.36
CA ALA A 231 -7.28 1.79 -10.35
C ALA A 231 -7.22 1.13 -8.96
N TRP A 232 -6.19 1.51 -8.20
CA TRP A 232 -6.13 1.16 -6.79
C TRP A 232 -7.04 2.09 -6.01
N CYS A 233 -8.20 1.58 -5.64
CA CYS A 233 -9.15 2.27 -4.77
C CYS A 233 -9.14 1.68 -3.37
N LYS A 234 -9.21 2.55 -2.36
CA LYS A 234 -9.38 2.16 -0.94
C LYS A 234 -10.01 3.31 -0.16
N SER A 235 -10.43 3.02 1.07
CA SER A 235 -10.94 4.01 2.01
C SER A 235 -10.32 3.83 3.39
N GLY A 236 -10.32 4.91 4.17
CA GLY A 236 -9.86 4.93 5.56
C GLY A 236 -8.42 5.37 5.70
N ARG A 237 -7.93 5.36 6.94
CA ARG A 237 -6.55 5.74 7.24
C ARG A 237 -5.57 4.74 6.62
N LEU A 238 -4.38 5.24 6.27
CA LEU A 238 -3.28 4.39 5.81
C LEU A 238 -2.64 3.59 6.94
N ARG A 239 -2.66 4.16 8.16
CA ARG A 239 -2.26 3.52 9.42
C ARG A 239 -2.86 4.31 10.58
N SER A 240 -3.31 3.63 11.64
CA SER A 240 -3.91 4.29 12.81
C SER A 240 -2.93 4.53 13.96
N LYS A 241 -1.92 3.68 14.12
CA LYS A 241 -0.86 3.84 15.12
C LYS A 241 0.14 4.88 14.65
N GLY A 242 0.70 5.68 15.58
CA GLY A 242 1.85 6.54 15.29
C GLY A 242 3.13 5.72 15.07
N PRO A 243 4.12 6.26 14.35
CA PRO A 243 5.38 5.56 14.08
C PRO A 243 6.24 5.51 15.35
N LEU A 244 7.09 4.49 15.46
CA LEU A 244 8.14 4.48 16.48
C LEU A 244 9.29 5.41 16.07
N ALA A 245 9.95 6.05 17.03
CA ALA A 245 11.10 6.90 16.74
C ALA A 245 12.34 6.08 16.39
N GLY A 246 12.91 6.32 15.21
CA GLY A 246 14.21 5.81 14.81
C GLY A 246 15.37 6.72 15.25
N PRO A 247 16.58 6.17 15.46
CA PRO A 247 17.77 6.98 15.64
C PRO A 247 18.09 7.71 14.33
N ARG A 248 18.70 8.90 14.42
CA ARG A 248 19.08 9.69 13.24
C ARG A 248 19.90 8.84 12.26
N HIS A 249 19.41 8.72 11.02
CA HIS A 249 20.03 7.88 10.00
C HIS A 249 21.40 8.42 9.55
N ALA A 250 21.42 9.66 9.07
CA ALA A 250 22.62 10.33 8.61
C ALA A 250 22.49 11.86 8.71
N LEU A 251 23.62 12.55 8.89
CA LEU A 251 23.69 14.02 8.83
C LEU A 251 24.04 14.51 7.42
N VAL A 252 24.86 13.73 6.71
CA VAL A 252 25.31 13.97 5.33
C VAL A 252 24.97 12.74 4.49
N GLY A 253 24.47 12.98 3.29
CA GLY A 253 24.03 11.94 2.38
C GLY A 253 23.15 12.53 1.28
N LYS A 254 22.44 11.67 0.55
CA LYS A 254 21.51 12.12 -0.47
C LYS A 254 20.26 12.72 0.16
N VAL A 255 19.78 13.83 -0.41
CA VAL A 255 18.44 14.36 -0.15
C VAL A 255 17.53 13.90 -1.28
N ILE A 256 16.40 13.30 -0.96
CA ILE A 256 15.41 12.89 -1.97
C ILE A 256 14.25 13.88 -2.03
N PHE A 257 13.80 14.20 -3.24
CA PHE A 257 12.61 15.01 -3.48
C PHE A 257 11.42 14.08 -3.74
N VAL A 258 10.34 14.22 -2.96
CA VAL A 258 9.14 13.39 -3.04
C VAL A 258 7.93 14.27 -3.31
N ASP A 259 7.38 14.14 -4.51
CA ASP A 259 6.26 14.94 -4.99
C ASP A 259 5.07 14.01 -5.27
N HIS A 260 4.02 14.12 -4.44
CA HIS A 260 2.76 13.39 -4.61
C HIS A 260 2.87 11.86 -4.79
N CYS A 261 3.97 11.26 -4.32
CA CYS A 261 4.29 9.85 -4.55
C CYS A 261 4.81 9.10 -3.32
N GLY A 262 4.32 9.44 -2.12
CA GLY A 262 4.75 8.79 -0.86
C GLY A 262 4.62 7.26 -0.83
N HIS A 263 3.76 6.69 -1.67
CA HIS A 263 3.62 5.25 -1.85
C HIS A 263 4.80 4.58 -2.61
N HIS A 264 5.76 5.35 -3.13
CA HIS A 264 7.00 4.87 -3.72
C HIS A 264 8.22 5.06 -2.81
N LEU A 265 8.05 5.62 -1.61
CA LEU A 265 9.14 6.09 -0.77
C LEU A 265 10.23 5.03 -0.53
N TYR A 266 9.86 3.81 -0.13
CA TYR A 266 10.84 2.74 0.10
C TYR A 266 11.65 2.37 -1.16
N ARG A 267 11.06 2.49 -2.35
CA ARG A 267 11.79 2.29 -3.61
C ARG A 267 12.76 3.43 -3.89
N MET A 268 12.39 4.66 -3.53
CA MET A 268 13.23 5.85 -3.68
C MET A 268 14.41 5.85 -2.71
N ILE A 269 14.19 5.41 -1.46
CA ILE A 269 15.25 5.26 -0.45
C ILE A 269 16.24 4.16 -0.88
N GLY A 270 15.73 2.97 -1.24
CA GLY A 270 16.56 1.84 -1.64
C GLY A 270 17.61 1.50 -0.57
N ASN A 271 18.86 1.32 -1.00
CA ASN A 271 20.03 1.12 -0.13
C ASN A 271 20.90 2.39 -0.04
N GLY A 272 20.34 3.56 -0.36
CA GLY A 272 21.09 4.81 -0.37
C GLY A 272 21.36 5.35 1.04
N ASN A 273 22.47 6.07 1.21
CA ASN A 273 22.72 6.88 2.40
C ASN A 273 21.86 8.15 2.34
N ILE A 274 20.63 8.10 2.87
CA ILE A 274 19.68 9.22 2.79
C ILE A 274 19.78 10.08 4.07
N CYS A 275 20.10 11.37 3.92
CA CYS A 275 20.20 12.28 5.06
C CYS A 275 18.93 13.10 5.31
N GLY A 276 18.00 13.13 4.36
CA GLY A 276 16.71 13.79 4.51
C GLY A 276 15.83 13.75 3.25
N MET A 277 14.61 14.26 3.38
CA MET A 277 13.64 14.30 2.29
C MET A 277 13.04 15.69 2.16
N VAL A 278 12.88 16.19 0.94
CA VAL A 278 12.04 17.36 0.66
C VAL A 278 10.74 16.85 0.07
N THR A 279 9.61 17.23 0.66
CA THR A 279 8.30 16.67 0.30
C THR A 279 7.32 17.75 -0.10
N VAL A 280 6.43 17.46 -1.05
CA VAL A 280 5.38 18.37 -1.53
C VAL A 280 4.02 17.69 -1.41
N GLY A 281 3.01 18.39 -0.89
CA GLY A 281 1.72 17.82 -0.53
C GLY A 281 1.61 17.57 0.95
N ASP A 282 0.54 18.03 1.60
CA ASP A 282 0.22 17.73 3.00
C ASP A 282 0.21 16.21 3.27
N ASP A 283 -0.53 15.45 2.47
CA ASP A 283 -0.64 13.99 2.63
C ASP A 283 0.67 13.26 2.34
N THR A 284 1.40 13.68 1.30
CA THR A 284 2.73 13.13 0.98
C THR A 284 3.69 13.39 2.12
N THR A 285 3.67 14.60 2.65
CA THR A 285 4.48 15.05 3.78
C THR A 285 4.16 14.25 5.03
N ALA A 286 2.88 14.04 5.34
CA ALA A 286 2.46 13.22 6.48
C ALA A 286 2.90 11.75 6.33
N VAL A 287 2.73 11.15 5.14
CA VAL A 287 3.17 9.79 4.84
C VAL A 287 4.69 9.62 4.93
N CYS A 288 5.45 10.54 4.32
CA CYS A 288 6.90 10.50 4.35
C CYS A 288 7.43 10.83 5.74
N GLY A 289 6.80 11.75 6.46
CA GLY A 289 7.08 12.05 7.85
C GLY A 289 6.91 10.84 8.74
N HIS A 290 5.79 10.11 8.57
CA HIS A 290 5.49 8.90 9.33
C HIS A 290 6.55 7.81 9.13
N ILE A 291 6.92 7.52 7.88
CA ILE A 291 7.96 6.53 7.56
C ILE A 291 9.34 7.06 7.98
N GLY A 292 9.62 8.33 7.71
CA GLY A 292 10.88 8.99 8.06
C GLY A 292 11.13 9.02 9.57
N ALA A 293 10.10 9.21 10.39
CA ALA A 293 10.16 9.08 11.84
C ALA A 293 10.71 7.72 12.27
N HIS A 294 10.22 6.63 11.67
CA HIS A 294 10.71 5.28 11.93
C HIS A 294 12.14 5.06 11.43
N LEU A 295 12.47 5.57 10.25
CA LEU A 295 13.79 5.42 9.65
C LEU A 295 14.84 6.40 10.21
N GLY A 296 14.43 7.37 11.03
CA GLY A 296 15.29 8.46 11.51
C GLY A 296 15.73 9.43 10.41
N ILE A 297 14.93 9.56 9.35
CA ILE A 297 15.18 10.45 8.22
C ILE A 297 14.25 11.67 8.35
N PRO A 298 14.79 12.89 8.51
CA PRO A 298 13.99 14.10 8.63
C PRO A 298 13.34 14.49 7.30
N ILE A 299 12.35 15.36 7.38
CA ILE A 299 11.73 15.96 6.21
C ILE A 299 11.77 17.49 6.24
N LEU A 300 11.73 18.11 5.07
CA LEU A 300 11.31 19.48 4.86
C LEU A 300 10.03 19.41 4.01
N GLY A 301 8.88 19.55 4.67
CA GLY A 301 7.59 19.47 4.02
C GLY A 301 7.11 20.81 3.52
N ILE A 302 6.84 20.93 2.23
CA ILE A 302 6.17 22.06 1.59
C ILE A 302 4.68 21.71 1.53
N VAL A 303 3.89 22.46 2.28
CA VAL A 303 2.48 22.17 2.56
C VAL A 303 1.66 23.45 2.48
N ASP A 304 0.37 23.35 2.21
CA ASP A 304 -0.55 24.51 2.18
C ASP A 304 -1.65 24.42 3.26
N GLY A 305 -1.70 23.31 4.00
CA GLY A 305 -2.58 23.12 5.15
C GLY A 305 -3.89 22.39 4.82
N ASP A 306 -3.97 21.71 3.68
CA ASP A 306 -5.16 20.97 3.21
C ASP A 306 -5.21 19.48 3.60
N SER A 307 -4.38 19.04 4.56
CA SER A 307 -4.22 17.65 5.04
C SER A 307 -5.53 16.86 5.19
N ASP A 308 -5.55 15.63 4.63
CA ASP A 308 -6.68 14.70 4.72
C ASP A 308 -6.61 13.78 5.96
N ASN A 309 -5.63 14.00 6.85
CA ASN A 309 -5.47 13.29 8.13
C ASN A 309 -5.41 11.76 7.99
N ILE A 310 -4.72 11.30 6.94
CA ILE A 310 -4.70 9.88 6.52
C ILE A 310 -3.73 9.01 7.33
N VAL A 311 -2.80 9.64 8.07
CA VAL A 311 -1.90 9.03 9.06
C VAL A 311 -1.74 9.98 10.24
N PRO A 312 -1.42 9.48 11.46
CA PRO A 312 -0.97 10.35 12.54
C PRO A 312 0.31 11.07 12.16
N GLU A 313 0.27 12.40 12.20
CA GLU A 313 1.42 13.25 11.93
C GLU A 313 2.48 13.14 13.04
N ARG A 314 3.61 12.54 12.69
CA ARG A 314 4.82 12.42 13.52
C ARG A 314 6.03 12.38 12.61
N TYR A 315 7.09 13.08 13.01
CA TYR A 315 8.22 13.35 12.13
C TYR A 315 9.57 13.16 12.85
N ALA A 316 10.57 12.63 12.15
CA ALA A 316 11.91 12.48 12.74
C ALA A 316 12.48 13.82 13.24
N LYS A 317 13.28 13.76 14.29
CA LYS A 317 14.00 14.94 14.82
C LYS A 317 14.78 15.66 13.71
N GLY A 318 14.65 16.99 13.69
CA GLY A 318 15.23 17.84 12.66
C GLY A 318 14.37 18.00 11.40
N SER A 319 13.11 17.54 11.45
CA SER A 319 12.11 17.84 10.42
C SER A 319 11.56 19.26 10.55
N ILE A 320 11.12 19.82 9.43
CA ILE A 320 10.62 21.19 9.32
C ILE A 320 9.43 21.19 8.36
N LEU A 321 8.42 22.02 8.62
CA LEU A 321 7.34 22.30 7.67
C LEU A 321 7.44 23.75 7.20
N ALA A 322 7.40 23.96 5.88
CA ALA A 322 7.22 25.25 5.23
C ALA A 322 5.76 25.35 4.78
N VAL A 323 4.95 26.05 5.58
CA VAL A 323 3.51 26.22 5.30
C VAL A 323 3.32 27.42 4.37
N ALA A 324 3.05 27.15 3.10
CA ALA A 324 2.91 28.13 2.04
C ALA A 324 1.86 29.21 2.38
N GLN A 325 2.11 30.44 1.94
CA GLN A 325 1.27 31.61 2.19
C GLN A 325 0.96 32.30 0.86
N GLY A 326 -0.31 32.32 0.45
CA GLY A 326 -0.74 32.97 -0.79
C GLY A 326 -0.24 32.30 -2.07
N ILE A 327 0.33 31.11 -1.97
CA ILE A 327 0.82 30.25 -3.06
C ILE A 327 0.50 28.79 -2.69
N SER A 328 0.27 27.91 -3.67
CA SER A 328 0.08 26.49 -3.39
C SER A 328 1.41 25.79 -3.14
N ASP A 329 1.35 24.67 -2.44
CA ASP A 329 2.49 23.77 -2.26
C ASP A 329 3.01 23.20 -3.59
N ASP A 330 2.11 22.92 -4.54
CA ASP A 330 2.43 22.47 -5.90
C ASP A 330 3.31 23.47 -6.65
N GLU A 331 2.98 24.77 -6.57
CA GLU A 331 3.73 25.83 -7.25
C GLU A 331 5.08 26.06 -6.58
N LEU A 332 5.09 26.20 -5.25
CA LEU A 332 6.33 26.39 -4.48
C LEU A 332 7.25 25.17 -4.56
N GLY A 333 6.68 23.97 -4.53
CA GLY A 333 7.39 22.70 -4.65
C GLY A 333 8.12 22.54 -5.97
N ARG A 334 7.53 23.00 -7.08
CA ARG A 334 8.17 22.99 -8.41
C ARG A 334 9.42 23.86 -8.45
N GLU A 335 9.39 25.02 -7.79
CA GLU A 335 10.56 25.90 -7.69
C GLU A 335 11.65 25.26 -6.82
N VAL A 336 11.28 24.70 -5.68
CA VAL A 336 12.22 24.07 -4.75
C VAL A 336 12.88 22.81 -5.34
N ALA A 337 12.19 22.08 -6.22
CA ALA A 337 12.74 20.88 -6.87
C ALA A 337 14.12 21.11 -7.50
N GLY A 338 14.32 22.28 -8.15
CA GLY A 338 15.60 22.65 -8.79
C GLY A 338 16.73 23.01 -7.82
N ILE A 339 16.44 23.12 -6.53
CA ILE A 339 17.40 23.50 -5.47
C ILE A 339 17.92 22.25 -4.74
N VAL A 340 17.17 21.16 -4.78
CA VAL A 340 17.57 19.89 -4.16
C VAL A 340 18.83 19.37 -4.85
N PRO A 341 19.92 19.11 -4.12
CA PRO A 341 21.18 18.69 -4.72
C PRO A 341 21.06 17.28 -5.31
N GLU A 342 21.68 17.05 -6.47
CA GLU A 342 21.74 15.72 -7.09
C GLU A 342 22.69 14.75 -6.34
N GLY A 343 23.70 15.29 -5.66
CA GLY A 343 24.72 14.56 -4.91
C GLY A 343 24.47 14.51 -3.40
N GLU A 344 25.53 14.13 -2.66
CA GLU A 344 25.48 14.19 -1.21
C GLU A 344 25.52 15.64 -0.70
N ALA A 345 24.77 15.89 0.36
CA ALA A 345 24.70 17.18 1.03
C ALA A 345 24.48 17.01 2.54
N SER A 346 24.88 18.04 3.29
CA SER A 346 24.42 18.20 4.68
C SER A 346 22.94 18.54 4.70
N TRP A 347 22.17 17.83 5.53
CA TRP A 347 20.74 18.11 5.72
C TRP A 347 20.49 19.55 6.15
N GLU A 348 21.30 20.06 7.07
CA GLU A 348 21.16 21.42 7.62
C GLU A 348 21.47 22.48 6.56
N GLU A 349 22.51 22.28 5.75
CA GLU A 349 22.85 23.23 4.68
C GLU A 349 21.80 23.23 3.56
N CYS A 350 21.31 22.05 3.18
CA CYS A 350 20.27 21.91 2.16
C CYS A 350 18.98 22.61 2.60
N THR A 351 18.51 22.33 3.83
CA THR A 351 17.30 22.98 4.37
C THR A 351 17.47 24.48 4.54
N ALA A 352 18.61 24.97 5.02
CA ALA A 352 18.87 26.40 5.13
C ALA A 352 18.81 27.11 3.77
N ARG A 353 19.38 26.51 2.71
CA ARG A 353 19.31 27.06 1.35
C ARG A 353 17.89 27.11 0.82
N ILE A 354 17.11 26.05 1.01
CA ILE A 354 15.72 25.99 0.57
C ILE A 354 14.87 27.01 1.33
N ILE A 355 15.00 27.08 2.66
CA ILE A 355 14.25 28.04 3.48
C ILE A 355 14.59 29.48 3.08
N ALA A 356 15.86 29.79 2.82
CA ALA A 356 16.27 31.11 2.34
C ALA A 356 15.66 31.45 0.98
N HIS A 357 15.52 30.47 0.09
CA HIS A 357 14.85 30.66 -1.21
C HIS A 357 13.33 30.85 -1.09
N ILE A 358 12.69 30.08 -0.20
CA ILE A 358 11.24 30.21 0.05
C ILE A 358 10.94 31.61 0.59
N GLY A 359 11.75 32.12 1.53
CA GLY A 359 11.60 33.47 2.06
C GLY A 359 10.31 33.64 2.87
N ASP A 360 9.61 34.75 2.65
CA ASP A 360 8.35 35.10 3.32
C ASP A 360 7.11 34.41 2.74
N ARG A 361 7.28 33.63 1.66
CA ARG A 361 6.22 32.87 0.99
C ARG A 361 5.75 31.64 1.77
N ALA A 362 6.41 31.31 2.88
CA ALA A 362 5.95 30.27 3.79
C ALA A 362 6.26 30.59 5.26
N VAL A 363 5.41 30.11 6.16
CA VAL A 363 5.69 30.11 7.60
C VAL A 363 6.40 28.81 7.97
N ILE A 364 7.61 28.94 8.49
CA ILE A 364 8.38 27.79 8.96
C ILE A 364 7.86 27.32 10.33
N ARG A 365 7.53 26.04 10.44
CA ARG A 365 7.03 25.41 11.66
C ARG A 365 7.86 24.17 12.01
N LYS A 366 8.00 23.93 13.32
CA LYS A 366 8.48 22.65 13.82
C LYS A 366 7.29 21.69 13.95
N PRO A 367 7.31 20.55 13.25
CA PRO A 367 6.25 19.56 13.37
C PRO A 367 6.35 18.75 14.67
N PRO A 368 5.30 18.02 15.07
CA PRO A 368 5.35 17.12 16.22
C PRO A 368 6.32 15.95 15.98
N GLU A 369 7.22 15.72 16.94
CA GLU A 369 8.11 14.54 16.97
C GLU A 369 7.37 13.32 17.59
N PRO A 370 7.74 12.06 17.24
CA PRO A 370 7.15 10.80 17.75
C PRO A 370 6.88 10.75 19.24
#